data_AF-A0A9P3E677-F1
#
_entry.id   AF-A0A9P3E677-F1
#
_cell.length_a   1.000
_cell.length_b   1.000
_cell.length_c   1.000
_cell.angle_alpha   90.00
_cell.angle_beta   90.00
_cell.angle_gamma   90.00
#
_symmetry.space_group_name_H-M   'P 1'
#
loop_
_entity.id
_entity.type
_entity.pdbx_description
1 polymer ?
#
loop_
_entity_poly.entity_id
_entity_poly.type
_entity_poly.pdbx_seq_one_letter_code
_entity_poly.pdbx_strand_id
1 'polypeptide(L)'
;MLKSRLANKYLDSVADHKVRHRPTSNLPFHPIVFSLSGMMNGSTTKVFASWKRVMTRGTYNLMLKRLSLCLLQARVRSFEL
;
A
#
# COMPACT_ATOMS: atom_id res chain seq x y z
N MET A 1 -7.02 -27.13 -6.72
CA MET A 1 -7.84 -26.96 -5.49
C MET A 1 -7.03 -26.98 -4.17
N LEU A 2 -5.91 -27.72 -4.05
CA LEU A 2 -5.09 -27.74 -2.81
C LEU A 2 -4.22 -26.49 -2.56
N LYS A 3 -3.72 -25.83 -3.62
CA LYS A 3 -2.87 -24.63 -3.51
C LYS A 3 -3.58 -23.42 -2.88
N SER A 4 -4.86 -23.23 -3.19
CA SER A 4 -5.68 -22.16 -2.60
C SER A 4 -5.92 -22.39 -1.11
N ARG A 5 -6.07 -23.64 -0.66
CA ARG A 5 -6.28 -23.97 0.76
C ARG A 5 -5.06 -23.66 1.62
N LEU A 6 -3.85 -23.91 1.10
CA LEU A 6 -2.60 -23.56 1.77
C LEU A 6 -2.37 -22.04 1.82
N ALA A 7 -2.63 -21.35 0.70
CA ALA A 7 -2.53 -19.89 0.64
C ALA A 7 -3.50 -19.23 1.64
N ASN A 8 -4.75 -19.67 1.70
CA ASN A 8 -5.73 -19.11 2.63
C ASN A 8 -5.32 -19.35 4.09
N LYS A 9 -4.88 -20.55 4.47
CA LYS A 9 -4.37 -20.81 5.83
C LYS A 9 -3.19 -19.91 6.21
N TYR A 10 -2.28 -19.67 5.28
CA TYR A 10 -1.17 -18.75 5.50
C TYR A 10 -1.66 -17.31 5.69
N LEU A 11 -2.55 -16.84 4.83
CA LEU A 11 -3.14 -15.50 4.92
C LEU A 11 -3.92 -15.30 6.22
N ASP A 12 -4.69 -16.29 6.65
CA ASP A 12 -5.43 -16.27 7.92
C ASP A 12 -4.48 -16.18 9.12
N SER A 13 -3.38 -16.95 9.12
CA SER A 13 -2.36 -16.87 10.18
C SER A 13 -1.66 -15.52 10.23
N VAL A 14 -1.35 -14.94 9.07
CA VAL A 14 -0.79 -13.58 8.99
C VAL A 14 -1.81 -12.56 9.50
N ALA A 15 -3.09 -12.69 9.14
CA ALA A 15 -4.15 -11.81 9.60
C ALA A 15 -4.30 -11.87 11.12
N ASP A 16 -4.35 -13.06 11.71
CA ASP A 16 -4.43 -13.29 13.16
C ASP A 16 -3.24 -12.66 13.90
N HIS A 17 -2.02 -12.84 13.38
CA HIS A 17 -0.83 -12.21 13.94
C HIS A 17 -0.88 -10.68 13.88
N LYS A 18 -1.58 -10.10 12.90
CA LYS A 18 -1.73 -8.65 12.71
C LYS A 18 -3.01 -8.08 13.34
N VAL A 19 -3.84 -8.89 14.02
CA VAL A 19 -5.09 -8.44 14.67
C VAL A 19 -4.87 -7.27 15.63
N ARG A 20 -3.76 -7.25 16.37
CA ARG A 20 -3.42 -6.16 17.30
C ARG A 20 -3.19 -4.81 16.63
N HIS A 21 -2.95 -4.81 15.32
CA HIS A 21 -2.76 -3.60 14.50
C HIS A 21 -3.92 -3.39 13.51
N ARG A 22 -5.01 -4.15 13.66
CA ARG A 22 -6.19 -3.98 12.81
C ARG A 22 -6.81 -2.61 13.09
N PRO A 23 -7.06 -1.79 12.05
CA PRO A 23 -7.82 -0.57 12.23
C PRO A 23 -9.21 -0.89 12.81
N THR A 24 -9.71 -0.07 13.72
CA THR A 24 -11.07 -0.21 14.29
C THR A 24 -12.16 0.04 13.24
N SER A 25 -11.82 0.55 12.06
CA SER A 25 -12.78 0.83 11.00
C SER A 25 -13.27 -0.44 10.31
N ASN A 26 -14.58 -0.50 10.06
CA ASN A 26 -15.20 -1.51 9.21
C ASN A 26 -15.17 -1.15 7.71
N LEU A 27 -14.39 -0.13 7.34
CA LEU A 27 -14.27 0.30 5.95
C LEU A 27 -13.49 -0.74 5.15
N PRO A 28 -13.90 -1.02 3.89
CA PRO A 28 -13.14 -1.93 3.05
C PRO A 28 -11.72 -1.40 2.84
N PHE A 29 -10.76 -2.32 2.77
CA PHE A 29 -9.39 -1.96 2.43
C PHE A 29 -9.33 -1.46 0.99
N HIS A 30 -8.79 -0.25 0.81
CA HIS A 30 -8.55 0.33 -0.50
C HIS A 30 -7.04 0.35 -0.77
N PRO A 31 -6.52 -0.54 -1.65
CA PRO A 31 -5.10 -0.61 -1.91
C PRO A 31 -4.61 0.64 -2.65
N ILE A 32 -3.41 1.08 -2.27
CA ILE A 32 -2.63 2.08 -2.99
C ILE A 32 -1.69 1.31 -3.92
N VAL A 33 -1.91 1.44 -5.23
CA VAL A 33 -1.26 0.62 -6.25
C VAL A 33 -0.47 1.50 -7.21
N PHE A 34 0.80 1.14 -7.36
CA PHE A 34 1.74 1.72 -8.33
C PHE A 34 2.16 0.66 -9.34
N SER A 35 2.29 1.05 -10.61
CA SER A 35 2.96 0.23 -11.61
C SER A 35 4.46 0.12 -11.30
N LEU A 36 5.15 -0.82 -11.96
CA LEU A 36 6.61 -0.90 -11.90
C LEU A 36 7.28 0.42 -12.32
N SER A 37 6.70 1.13 -13.29
CA SER A 37 7.15 2.45 -13.73
C SER A 37 6.85 3.58 -12.73
N GLY A 38 6.08 3.33 -11.67
CA GLY A 38 5.70 4.31 -10.65
C GLY A 38 4.38 5.03 -10.95
N MET A 39 3.59 4.57 -11.93
CA MET A 39 2.30 5.17 -12.27
C MET A 39 1.20 4.71 -11.32
N MET A 40 0.42 5.64 -10.81
CA MET A 40 -0.75 5.37 -9.98
C MET A 40 -1.91 4.86 -10.83
N ASN A 41 -2.67 3.90 -10.33
CA ASN A 41 -3.98 3.58 -10.93
C ASN A 41 -5.03 4.66 -10.58
N GLY A 42 -6.18 4.64 -11.27
CA GLY A 42 -7.22 5.65 -11.09
C GLY A 42 -7.78 5.76 -9.67
N SER A 43 -7.89 4.65 -8.93
CA SER A 43 -8.34 4.66 -7.53
C SER A 43 -7.30 5.32 -6.61
N THR A 44 -6.02 5.03 -6.82
CA THR A 44 -4.92 5.64 -6.06
C THR A 44 -4.85 7.14 -6.30
N THR A 45 -5.02 7.59 -7.55
CA THR A 45 -5.07 9.03 -7.88
C THR A 45 -6.16 9.76 -7.10
N LYS A 46 -7.35 9.16 -6.95
CA LYS A 46 -8.45 9.75 -6.16
C LYS A 46 -8.10 9.85 -4.67
N VAL A 47 -7.45 8.83 -4.11
CA VAL A 47 -6.98 8.85 -2.71
C VAL A 47 -5.97 9.97 -2.50
N PHE A 48 -4.99 10.12 -3.40
CA PHE A 48 -3.98 11.18 -3.31
C PHE A 48 -4.57 12.57 -3.48
N ALA A 49 -5.58 12.73 -4.35
CA ALA A 49 -6.32 13.98 -4.48
C ALA A 49 -7.06 14.34 -3.17
N SER A 50 -7.68 13.36 -2.51
CA SER A 50 -8.32 13.55 -1.20
C SER A 50 -7.28 13.95 -0.14
N TRP A 51 -6.16 13.24 -0.06
CA TRP A 51 -5.08 13.56 0.87
C TRP A 51 -4.49 14.95 0.64
N LYS A 52 -4.28 15.36 -0.61
CA LYS A 52 -3.81 16.70 -0.95
C LYS A 52 -4.76 17.79 -0.47
N ARG A 53 -6.07 17.51 -0.43
CA ARG A 53 -7.08 18.45 0.06
C ARG A 53 -7.11 18.57 1.57
N VAL A 54 -6.89 17.46 2.30
CA VAL A 54 -7.00 17.43 3.77
C VAL A 54 -5.68 17.68 4.49
N MET A 55 -4.53 17.43 3.85
CA MET A 55 -3.22 17.62 4.43
C MET A 55 -2.67 19.02 4.16
N THR A 56 -1.82 19.53 5.06
CA THR A 56 -1.04 20.73 4.76
C THR A 56 -0.09 20.48 3.59
N ARG A 57 0.25 21.54 2.85
CA ARG A 57 1.19 21.46 1.72
C ARG A 57 2.53 20.82 2.12
N GLY A 58 3.05 21.17 3.31
CA GLY A 58 4.31 20.62 3.84
C GLY A 58 4.23 19.12 4.09
N THR A 59 3.18 18.68 4.80
CA THR A 59 2.95 17.26 5.10
C THR A 59 2.75 16.44 3.84
N TYR A 60 1.93 16.93 2.90
CA TYR A 60 1.69 16.25 1.63
C TYR A 60 2.98 16.08 0.81
N ASN A 61 3.78 17.14 0.70
CA ASN A 61 5.06 17.09 -0.02
C ASN A 61 6.08 16.16 0.65
N LEU A 62 6.15 16.16 1.98
CA LEU A 62 7.03 15.26 2.71
C LEU A 62 6.61 13.80 2.50
N MET A 63 5.31 13.50 2.56
CA MET A 63 4.77 12.18 2.29
C MET A 63 5.13 11.71 0.88
N LEU A 64 4.95 12.56 -0.15
CA LEU A 64 5.34 12.24 -1.52
C LEU A 64 6.83 11.91 -1.63
N LYS A 65 7.71 12.71 -1.03
CA LYS A 65 9.17 12.45 -1.07
C LYS A 65 9.54 11.10 -0.44
N ARG A 66 8.95 10.78 0.71
CA ARG A 66 9.18 9.49 1.40
C ARG A 66 8.70 8.32 0.55
N LEU A 67 7.51 8.44 -0.02
CA LEU A 67 6.94 7.40 -0.88
C LEU A 67 7.78 7.18 -2.14
N SER A 68 8.21 8.26 -2.81
CA SER A 68 9.10 8.19 -3.97
C SER A 68 10.41 7.47 -3.63
N LEU A 69 11.01 7.75 -2.47
CA LEU A 69 12.22 7.06 -2.02
C LEU A 69 11.97 5.56 -1.81
N CYS A 70 10.87 5.19 -1.12
CA CYS A 70 10.53 3.78 -0.92
C CYS A 70 10.30 3.03 -2.23
N LEU A 71 9.63 3.66 -3.20
CA LEU A 71 9.40 3.06 -4.53
C LEU A 71 10.71 2.90 -5.30
N LEU A 72 11.62 3.86 -5.21
CA LEU A 72 12.94 3.77 -5.83
C LEU A 72 13.77 2.63 -5.21
N GLN A 73 13.78 2.53 -3.88
CA GLN A 73 14.47 1.44 -3.17
C GLN A 73 13.88 0.07 -3.53
N ALA A 74 12.56 -0.05 -3.58
CA ALA A 74 11.90 -1.28 -4.01
C ALA A 74 12.27 -1.65 -5.45
N ARG A 75 12.33 -0.66 -6.35
CA ARG A 75 12.76 -0.87 -7.74
C ARG A 75 14.21 -1.40 -7.82
N VAL A 76 15.14 -0.78 -7.09
CA VAL A 76 16.55 -1.22 -7.08
C VAL A 76 16.64 -2.68 -6.63
N ARG A 77 15.96 -3.05 -5.53
CA ARG A 77 15.94 -4.43 -5.04
C ARG A 77 15.36 -5.43 -6.04
N SER A 78 14.35 -5.02 -6.83
CA SER A 78 13.80 -5.87 -7.88
C SER A 78 14.77 -6.14 -9.04
N PHE A 79 15.83 -5.34 -9.19
CA PHE A 79 16.91 -5.56 -10.15
C PHE A 79 18.14 -6.26 -9.55
N GLU A 80 18.17 -6.48 -8.24
CA GLU A 80 19.20 -7.25 -7.53
C GLU A 80 18.85 -8.76 -7.43
N LEU A 81 17.84 -9.21 -8.20
CA LEU A 81 17.43 -10.61 -8.35
C LEU A 81 18.04 -11.24 -9.61
#